data_AF-A0AAV3Y9B1-F1
#
_entry.id   AF-A0AAV3Y9B1-F1
#
_cell.length_a   1.000
_cell.length_b   1.000
_cell.length_c   1.000
_cell.angle_alpha   90.00
_cell.angle_beta   90.00
_cell.angle_gamma   90.00
#
_symmetry.space_group_name_H-M   'P 1'
#
loop_
_entity.id
_entity.type
_entity.pdbx_description
1 polymer ?
#
loop_
_entity_poly.entity_id
_entity_poly.type
_entity_poly.pdbx_seq_one_letter_code
_entity_poly.pdbx_strand_id
1 'polypeptide(L)'
;MRGRGDEIHGYSRRKTRRDRKRGKEFVAKKSIEAKSKNGGRSLRDKLEKIGLSLPAGRRKAANVTLLTSLVEGETARLARDFQYLCETEFPSRQMAEYNTRHADPSDFHNRKNMLLASKQIVKEMADLLAQDRSPINNSRPAMILEPSMQRHLSNFSLLTHGFGQPAVMASLNCVLGYLTESLKLVDKSYNGGTGSNNNNSLGGGMGGSATAGDGKHKVDKDENRRE
;
A
#
# COMPACT_ATOMS: atom_id res chain seq x y z
N MET A 1 58.75 9.40 7.66
CA MET A 1 57.74 10.36 8.15
C MET A 1 56.38 9.99 7.56
N ARG A 2 55.52 9.27 8.31
CA ARG A 2 54.15 8.97 7.87
C ARG A 2 53.21 10.06 8.37
N GLY A 3 52.58 10.76 7.43
CA GLY A 3 51.80 11.98 7.65
C GLY A 3 50.47 11.75 8.36
N ARG A 4 50.23 12.59 9.36
CA ARG A 4 48.98 12.77 10.12
C ARG A 4 47.95 13.52 9.25
N GLY A 5 47.18 12.82 8.41
CA GLY A 5 46.21 13.44 7.49
C GLY A 5 44.73 13.11 7.71
N ASP A 6 44.40 12.00 8.39
CA ASP A 6 43.06 11.40 8.26
C ASP A 6 42.04 11.71 9.37
N GLU A 7 42.38 12.51 10.39
CA GLU A 7 41.45 12.79 11.49
C GLU A 7 40.48 13.96 11.25
N ILE A 8 40.75 14.84 10.29
CA ILE A 8 40.02 16.11 10.15
C ILE A 8 38.70 15.94 9.37
N HIS A 9 38.66 15.02 8.39
CA HIS A 9 37.47 14.76 7.56
C HIS A 9 36.37 13.94 8.27
N GLY A 10 36.74 13.11 9.25
CA GLY A 10 35.80 12.32 10.05
C GLY A 10 34.98 13.17 11.04
N TYR A 11 35.58 14.24 11.58
CA TYR A 11 34.94 15.13 12.54
C TYR A 11 33.78 15.93 11.93
N SER A 12 33.95 16.43 10.71
CA SER A 12 32.95 17.27 10.03
C SER A 12 31.68 16.48 9.63
N ARG A 13 31.83 15.23 9.14
CA ARG A 13 30.69 14.33 8.87
C ARG A 13 29.99 13.84 10.13
N ARG A 14 30.72 13.65 11.24
CA ARG A 14 30.13 13.27 12.54
C ARG A 14 29.35 14.41 13.18
N LYS A 15 29.80 15.67 13.03
CA LYS A 15 29.12 16.86 13.56
C LYS A 15 27.80 17.11 12.85
N THR A 16 27.81 17.10 11.51
CA THR A 16 26.59 17.24 10.68
C THR A 16 25.56 16.13 10.88
N ARG A 17 26.00 14.87 11.07
CA ARG A 17 25.09 13.77 11.46
C ARG A 17 24.54 13.94 12.87
N ARG A 18 25.34 14.38 13.85
CA ARG A 18 24.88 14.69 15.21
C ARG A 18 23.90 15.84 15.23
N ASP A 19 24.08 16.87 14.41
CA ASP A 19 23.18 18.03 14.36
C ASP A 19 21.87 17.71 13.64
N ARG A 20 21.89 16.85 12.60
CA ARG A 20 20.67 16.28 12.03
C ARG A 20 19.92 15.38 13.02
N LYS A 21 20.64 14.60 13.83
CA LYS A 21 20.04 13.72 14.85
C LYS A 21 19.45 14.54 16.00
N ARG A 22 20.16 15.58 16.46
CA ARG A 22 19.69 16.56 17.45
C ARG A 22 18.51 17.39 16.94
N GLY A 23 18.49 17.78 15.66
CA GLY A 23 17.36 18.46 15.04
C GLY A 23 16.12 17.57 14.98
N LYS A 24 16.27 16.29 14.61
CA LYS A 24 15.17 15.31 14.63
C LYS A 24 14.67 15.02 16.05
N GLU A 25 15.57 14.93 17.01
CA GLU A 25 15.26 14.73 18.43
C GLU A 25 14.58 15.96 19.05
N PHE A 26 14.99 17.18 18.67
CA PHE A 26 14.35 18.43 19.06
C PHE A 26 12.93 18.54 18.49
N VAL A 27 12.75 18.19 17.21
CA VAL A 27 11.41 18.18 16.58
C VAL A 27 10.52 17.13 17.23
N ALA A 28 11.02 15.90 17.44
CA ALA A 28 10.28 14.85 18.14
C ALA A 28 9.89 15.26 19.58
N LYS A 29 10.82 15.87 20.32
CA LYS A 29 10.59 16.37 21.68
C LYS A 29 9.59 17.53 21.70
N LYS A 30 9.59 18.40 20.69
CA LYS A 30 8.62 19.50 20.52
C LYS A 30 7.21 18.97 20.18
N SER A 31 7.11 17.89 19.40
CA SER A 31 5.85 17.19 19.13
C SER A 31 5.28 16.53 20.40
N ILE A 32 6.16 15.98 21.25
CA ILE A 32 5.79 15.40 22.55
C ILE A 32 5.36 16.51 23.53
N GLU A 33 6.07 17.65 23.57
CA GLU A 33 5.66 18.83 24.35
C GLU A 33 4.29 19.35 23.92
N ALA A 34 3.99 19.39 22.61
CA ALA A 34 2.71 19.83 22.05
C ALA A 34 1.53 18.89 22.39
N LYS A 35 1.82 17.62 22.71
CA LYS A 35 0.85 16.65 23.24
C LYS A 35 0.70 16.72 24.77
N SER A 36 1.57 17.43 25.49
CA SER A 36 1.48 17.60 26.94
C SER A 36 0.38 18.61 27.32
N LYS A 37 -0.18 18.48 28.54
CA LYS A 37 -1.32 19.26 29.06
C LYS A 37 -1.17 20.79 28.91
N ASN A 38 0.05 21.31 28.75
CA ASN A 38 0.37 22.74 28.58
C ASN A 38 1.15 23.08 27.29
N GLY A 39 1.35 22.14 26.38
CA GLY A 39 2.18 22.30 25.18
C GLY A 39 1.76 23.46 24.28
N GLY A 40 0.45 23.59 24.05
CA GLY A 40 -0.10 24.67 23.23
C GLY A 40 0.13 26.06 23.82
N ARG A 41 0.19 26.21 25.15
CA ARG A 41 0.45 27.48 25.82
C ARG A 41 1.93 27.87 25.69
N SER A 42 2.83 26.96 26.06
CA SER A 42 4.27 27.18 25.93
C SER A 42 4.71 27.46 24.49
N LEU A 43 4.05 26.85 23.50
CA LEU A 43 4.31 27.15 22.09
C LEU A 43 3.92 28.58 21.72
N ARG A 44 2.74 29.05 22.16
CA ARG A 44 2.28 30.43 21.91
C ARG A 44 3.22 31.45 22.56
N ASP A 45 3.59 31.23 23.82
CA ASP A 45 4.48 32.13 24.57
C ASP A 45 5.88 32.22 23.92
N LYS A 46 6.38 31.12 23.34
CA LYS A 46 7.66 31.10 22.60
C LYS A 46 7.56 31.80 21.24
N LEU A 47 6.40 31.72 20.56
CA LEU A 47 6.18 32.35 19.25
C LEU A 47 5.97 33.86 19.37
N GLU A 48 5.28 34.30 20.43
CA GLU A 48 5.08 35.72 20.72
C GLU A 48 6.43 36.45 20.94
N LYS A 49 7.38 35.79 21.60
CA LYS A 49 8.76 36.31 21.78
C LYS A 49 9.54 36.52 20.48
N ILE A 50 9.14 35.86 19.39
CA ILE A 50 9.74 36.06 18.05
C ILE A 50 8.83 36.89 17.13
N GLY A 51 7.83 37.58 17.70
CA GLY A 51 6.91 38.46 16.96
C GLY A 51 5.82 37.73 16.17
N LEU A 52 5.60 36.43 16.42
CA LEU A 52 4.57 35.64 15.75
C LEU A 52 3.41 35.37 16.72
N SER A 53 2.23 35.94 16.44
CA SER A 53 1.03 35.64 17.21
C SER A 53 0.30 34.43 16.62
N LEU A 54 -0.02 33.46 17.48
CA LEU A 54 -0.92 32.36 17.15
C LEU A 54 -2.20 32.49 17.96
N PRO A 55 -3.37 32.61 17.32
CA PRO A 55 -4.65 32.74 18.00
C PRO A 55 -4.99 31.47 18.79
N ALA A 56 -5.63 31.66 19.95
CA ALA A 56 -6.10 30.55 20.78
C ALA A 56 -7.33 29.86 20.15
N GLY A 57 -7.40 28.54 20.24
CA GLY A 57 -8.54 27.74 19.77
C GLY A 57 -8.16 26.63 18.79
N ARG A 58 -9.13 25.77 18.46
CA ARG A 58 -8.96 24.63 17.57
C ARG A 58 -9.34 25.01 16.14
N ARG A 59 -8.36 25.33 15.30
CA ARG A 59 -8.54 25.46 13.84
C ARG A 59 -8.35 24.08 13.22
N LYS A 60 -9.41 23.32 12.98
CA LYS A 60 -9.34 22.09 12.17
C LYS A 60 -9.97 22.37 10.81
N ALA A 61 -9.15 22.30 9.76
CA ALA A 61 -9.60 22.39 8.37
C ALA A 61 -10.11 21.04 7.82
N ALA A 62 -9.95 19.96 8.59
CA ALA A 62 -10.35 18.61 8.22
C ALA A 62 -10.94 17.87 9.43
N ASN A 63 -11.81 16.90 9.14
CA ASN A 63 -12.39 16.02 10.14
C ASN A 63 -11.30 15.26 10.92
N VAL A 64 -11.59 14.94 12.17
CA VAL A 64 -10.66 14.14 12.99
C VAL A 64 -10.72 12.71 12.52
N THR A 65 -9.59 12.20 12.06
CA THR A 65 -9.42 10.78 11.72
C THR A 65 -8.23 10.21 12.50
N LEU A 66 -8.08 8.88 12.53
CA LEU A 66 -6.90 8.25 13.12
C LEU A 66 -5.60 8.72 12.44
N LEU A 67 -5.64 9.02 11.14
CA LEU A 67 -4.49 9.59 10.42
C LEU A 67 -4.04 10.93 11.01
N THR A 68 -4.98 11.77 11.47
CA THR A 68 -4.64 13.04 12.14
C THR A 68 -3.98 12.88 13.50
N SER A 69 -3.98 11.65 14.07
CA SER A 69 -3.28 11.36 15.33
C SER A 69 -1.80 11.01 15.13
N LEU A 70 -1.44 10.55 13.93
CA LEU A 70 -0.09 10.15 13.56
C LEU A 70 0.79 11.38 13.30
N VAL A 71 2.07 11.28 13.67
CA VAL A 71 3.07 12.25 13.20
C VAL A 71 3.61 11.82 11.84
N GLU A 72 4.09 12.77 11.03
CA GLU A 72 4.66 12.49 9.69
C GLU A 72 5.71 11.37 9.70
N GLY A 73 6.51 11.28 10.78
CA GLY A 73 7.51 10.23 10.95
C GLY A 73 6.94 8.82 11.21
N GLU A 74 5.77 8.71 11.84
CA GLU A 74 5.07 7.43 12.05
C GLU A 74 4.44 6.99 10.74
N THR A 75 3.74 7.91 10.06
CA THR A 75 3.16 7.70 8.75
C THR A 75 4.21 7.24 7.72
N ALA A 76 5.38 7.88 7.67
CA ALA A 76 6.44 7.49 6.74
C ALA A 76 7.01 6.09 7.02
N ARG A 77 6.95 5.60 8.26
CA ARG A 77 7.31 4.21 8.58
C ARG A 77 6.19 3.27 8.17
N LEU A 78 4.94 3.61 8.54
CA LEU A 78 3.76 2.86 8.18
C LEU A 78 3.65 2.62 6.67
N ALA A 79 3.92 3.65 5.84
CA ALA A 79 3.94 3.51 4.39
C ALA A 79 4.94 2.45 3.90
N ARG A 80 6.16 2.43 4.48
CA ARG A 80 7.21 1.47 4.11
C ARG A 80 6.89 0.07 4.60
N ASP A 81 6.40 -0.05 5.83
CA ASP A 81 6.04 -1.34 6.43
C ASP A 81 4.85 -1.95 5.66
N PHE A 82 3.86 -1.14 5.31
CA PHE A 82 2.72 -1.57 4.49
C PHE A 82 3.16 -2.04 3.10
N GLN A 83 4.01 -1.27 2.41
CA GLN A 83 4.56 -1.69 1.12
C GLN A 83 5.31 -3.02 1.24
N TYR A 84 6.14 -3.18 2.28
CA TYR A 84 6.87 -4.42 2.51
C TYR A 84 5.92 -5.61 2.68
N LEU A 85 4.87 -5.48 3.50
CA LEU A 85 3.86 -6.53 3.68
C LEU A 85 3.10 -6.85 2.38
N CYS A 86 2.79 -5.82 1.58
CA CYS A 86 2.22 -5.98 0.25
C CYS A 86 3.12 -6.80 -0.70
N GLU A 87 4.44 -6.66 -0.59
CA GLU A 87 5.41 -7.37 -1.43
C GLU A 87 5.71 -8.78 -0.93
N THR A 88 5.76 -9.01 0.39
CA THR A 88 6.19 -10.30 0.96
C THR A 88 5.04 -11.21 1.38
N GLU A 89 3.96 -10.66 1.93
CA GLU A 89 2.88 -11.45 2.54
C GLU A 89 1.64 -11.57 1.67
N PHE A 90 1.45 -10.66 0.69
CA PHE A 90 0.21 -10.64 -0.09
C PHE A 90 0.09 -11.86 -1.01
N PRO A 91 -0.96 -12.69 -0.89
CA PRO A 91 -1.03 -14.02 -1.51
C PRO A 91 -1.51 -14.00 -2.97
N SER A 92 -0.90 -13.16 -3.82
CA SER A 92 -1.31 -12.96 -5.23
C SER A 92 -1.46 -14.27 -5.99
N ARG A 93 -0.47 -15.17 -5.85
CA ARG A 93 -0.44 -16.43 -6.60
C ARG A 93 -1.52 -17.40 -6.13
N GLN A 94 -1.68 -17.57 -4.82
CA GLN A 94 -2.67 -18.47 -4.24
C GLN A 94 -4.08 -18.03 -4.61
N MET A 95 -4.35 -16.72 -4.58
CA MET A 95 -5.63 -16.16 -5.04
C MET A 95 -5.87 -16.40 -6.54
N ALA A 96 -4.83 -16.28 -7.37
CA ALA A 96 -4.92 -16.55 -8.81
C ALA A 96 -5.17 -18.04 -9.10
N GLU A 97 -4.48 -18.93 -8.42
CA GLU A 97 -4.67 -20.39 -8.52
C GLU A 97 -6.07 -20.79 -8.09
N TYR A 98 -6.55 -20.28 -6.96
CA TYR A 98 -7.91 -20.54 -6.47
C TYR A 98 -8.95 -20.14 -7.52
N ASN A 99 -8.88 -18.91 -8.04
CA ASN A 99 -9.85 -18.44 -9.02
C ASN A 99 -9.78 -19.17 -10.36
N THR A 100 -8.58 -19.58 -10.80
CA THR A 100 -8.42 -20.29 -12.07
C THR A 100 -9.00 -21.70 -12.00
N ARG A 101 -8.91 -22.37 -10.85
CA ARG A 101 -9.49 -23.72 -10.64
C ARG A 101 -11.02 -23.75 -10.73
N HIS A 102 -11.68 -22.64 -10.44
CA HIS A 102 -13.15 -22.52 -10.45
C HIS A 102 -13.68 -21.88 -11.75
N ALA A 103 -12.80 -21.52 -12.68
CA ALA A 103 -13.19 -20.95 -13.96
C ALA A 103 -13.36 -22.07 -15.00
N ASP A 104 -14.39 -21.94 -15.83
CA ASP A 104 -14.63 -22.87 -16.94
C ASP A 104 -13.51 -22.77 -17.98
N PRO A 105 -12.87 -23.87 -18.40
CA PRO A 105 -11.85 -23.86 -19.44
C PRO A 105 -12.30 -23.23 -20.76
N SER A 106 -13.59 -23.32 -21.10
CA SER A 106 -14.14 -22.71 -22.32
C SER A 106 -14.06 -21.18 -22.31
N ASP A 107 -14.06 -20.57 -21.12
CA ASP A 107 -14.01 -19.11 -20.94
C ASP A 107 -12.58 -18.56 -20.86
N PHE A 108 -11.55 -19.40 -20.87
CA PHE A 108 -10.17 -18.96 -20.65
C PHE A 108 -9.70 -17.92 -21.68
N HIS A 109 -10.15 -18.01 -22.93
CA HIS A 109 -9.82 -17.01 -23.95
C HIS A 109 -10.41 -15.64 -23.61
N ASN A 110 -11.70 -15.57 -23.31
CA ASN A 110 -12.37 -14.33 -22.92
C ASN A 110 -11.78 -13.77 -21.62
N ARG A 111 -11.54 -14.65 -20.63
CA ARG A 111 -10.93 -14.30 -19.34
C ARG A 111 -9.54 -13.69 -19.52
N LYS A 112 -8.71 -14.24 -20.40
CA LYS A 112 -7.38 -13.69 -20.72
C LYS A 112 -7.49 -12.25 -21.22
N ASN A 113 -8.42 -11.97 -22.14
CA ASN A 113 -8.63 -10.62 -22.68
C ASN A 113 -9.08 -9.65 -21.58
N MET A 114 -10.01 -10.07 -20.71
CA MET A 114 -10.44 -9.26 -19.56
C MET A 114 -9.29 -8.98 -18.57
N LEU A 115 -8.44 -9.96 -18.30
CA LEU A 115 -7.27 -9.80 -17.43
C LEU A 115 -6.25 -8.82 -18.02
N LEU A 116 -5.98 -8.90 -19.33
CA LEU A 116 -5.09 -7.97 -20.03
C LEU A 116 -5.63 -6.53 -19.99
N ALA A 117 -6.91 -6.34 -20.30
CA ALA A 117 -7.57 -5.04 -20.24
C ALA A 117 -7.54 -4.46 -18.83
N SER A 118 -7.87 -5.27 -17.82
CA SER A 118 -7.82 -4.85 -16.41
C SER A 118 -6.40 -4.45 -15.98
N LYS A 119 -5.40 -5.23 -16.37
CA LYS A 119 -3.99 -4.95 -16.06
C LYS A 119 -3.54 -3.62 -16.66
N GLN A 120 -3.99 -3.32 -17.88
CA GLN A 120 -3.67 -2.06 -18.55
C GLN A 120 -4.26 -0.85 -17.81
N ILE A 121 -5.54 -0.89 -17.45
CA ILE A 121 -6.22 0.19 -16.71
C ILE A 121 -5.55 0.44 -15.35
N VAL A 122 -5.23 -0.64 -14.62
CA VAL A 122 -4.55 -0.53 -13.31
C VAL A 122 -3.16 0.09 -13.47
N LYS A 123 -2.44 -0.28 -14.54
CA LYS A 123 -1.11 0.27 -14.82
C LYS A 123 -1.16 1.76 -15.16
N GLU A 124 -2.14 2.22 -15.93
CA GLU A 124 -2.33 3.64 -16.23
C GLU A 124 -2.52 4.48 -14.96
N MET A 125 -3.34 3.97 -14.02
CA MET A 125 -3.52 4.62 -12.72
C MET A 125 -2.21 4.64 -11.90
N ALA A 126 -1.47 3.52 -11.87
CA ALA A 126 -0.19 3.44 -11.17
C ALA A 126 0.85 4.40 -11.76
N ASP A 127 0.93 4.49 -13.10
CA ASP A 127 1.86 5.38 -13.81
C ASP A 127 1.54 6.86 -13.57
N LEU A 128 0.26 7.23 -13.47
CA LEU A 128 -0.17 8.57 -13.07
C LEU A 128 0.25 8.88 -11.63
N LEU A 129 -0.01 7.97 -10.69
CA LEU A 129 0.35 8.15 -9.28
C LEU A 129 1.87 8.18 -9.06
N ALA A 130 2.66 7.49 -9.88
CA ALA A 130 4.13 7.53 -9.85
C ALA A 130 4.68 8.91 -10.27
N GLN A 131 3.89 9.72 -10.98
CA GLN A 131 4.22 11.09 -11.35
C GLN A 131 3.86 12.10 -10.27
N ASP A 132 3.23 11.69 -9.17
CA ASP A 132 2.92 12.61 -8.08
C ASP A 132 4.20 13.26 -7.52
N ARG A 133 4.20 14.60 -7.47
CA ARG A 133 5.29 15.42 -6.92
C ARG A 133 4.79 16.26 -5.73
N SER A 134 3.84 15.72 -4.97
CA SER A 134 3.33 16.35 -3.77
C SER A 134 4.46 16.62 -2.76
N PRO A 135 4.54 17.83 -2.18
CA PRO A 135 5.60 18.18 -1.24
C PRO A 135 5.42 17.42 0.08
N ILE A 136 6.27 16.43 0.35
CA ILE A 136 6.25 15.61 1.58
C ILE A 136 7.56 15.85 2.35
N ASN A 137 7.51 15.97 3.67
CA ASN A 137 8.68 16.00 4.56
C ASN A 137 9.77 17.02 4.13
N ASN A 138 9.34 18.25 3.79
CA ASN A 138 10.20 19.35 3.34
C ASN A 138 10.87 19.16 1.95
N SER A 139 10.49 18.13 1.20
CA SER A 139 10.81 18.04 -0.23
C SER A 139 9.83 18.88 -1.04
N ARG A 140 10.34 19.59 -2.05
CA ARG A 140 9.54 20.39 -2.99
C ARG A 140 10.01 20.09 -4.42
N PRO A 141 9.72 18.89 -4.93
CA PRO A 141 10.10 18.56 -6.30
C PRO A 141 9.36 19.46 -7.31
N ALA A 142 9.97 19.67 -8.47
CA ALA A 142 9.32 20.40 -9.56
C ALA A 142 8.08 19.61 -10.02
N MET A 143 6.94 20.30 -10.12
CA MET A 143 5.68 19.68 -10.55
C MET A 143 5.75 19.30 -12.03
N ILE A 144 5.35 18.08 -12.35
CA ILE A 144 5.33 17.53 -13.72
C ILE A 144 3.90 17.38 -14.22
N LEU A 145 2.97 17.05 -13.30
CA LEU A 145 1.55 16.95 -13.60
C LEU A 145 0.91 18.33 -13.78
N GLU A 146 -0.20 18.33 -14.52
CA GLU A 146 -1.05 19.50 -14.70
C GLU A 146 -1.51 20.06 -13.33
N PRO A 147 -1.53 21.40 -13.12
CA PRO A 147 -1.74 21.98 -11.79
C PRO A 147 -3.04 21.55 -11.11
N SER A 148 -4.12 21.33 -11.86
CA SER A 148 -5.39 20.88 -11.28
C SER A 148 -5.26 19.47 -10.68
N MET A 149 -4.64 18.54 -11.39
CA MET A 149 -4.41 17.18 -10.91
C MET A 149 -3.43 17.13 -9.73
N GLN A 150 -2.31 17.87 -9.83
CA GLN A 150 -1.32 17.92 -8.76
C GLN A 150 -1.93 18.48 -7.45
N ARG A 151 -2.84 19.45 -7.54
CA ARG A 151 -3.55 20.00 -6.37
C ARG A 151 -4.37 18.93 -5.64
N HIS A 152 -5.09 18.08 -6.37
CA HIS A 152 -5.89 17.00 -5.75
C HIS A 152 -5.00 15.98 -5.04
N LEU A 153 -3.91 15.56 -5.68
CA LEU A 153 -2.94 14.62 -5.10
C LEU A 153 -2.22 15.21 -3.88
N SER A 154 -1.88 16.51 -3.93
CA SER A 154 -1.28 17.20 -2.80
C SER A 154 -2.24 17.35 -1.62
N ASN A 155 -3.52 17.62 -1.88
CA ASN A 155 -4.52 17.63 -0.81
C ASN A 155 -4.64 16.24 -0.16
N PHE A 156 -4.69 15.17 -0.95
CA PHE A 156 -4.69 13.81 -0.45
C PHE A 156 -3.44 13.48 0.38
N SER A 157 -2.26 13.88 -0.10
CA SER A 157 -0.99 13.72 0.63
C SER A 157 -1.00 14.46 1.96
N LEU A 158 -1.51 15.70 2.01
CA LEU A 158 -1.62 16.49 3.24
C LEU A 158 -2.57 15.85 4.25
N LEU A 159 -3.75 15.40 3.82
CA LEU A 159 -4.75 14.75 4.68
C LEU A 159 -4.28 13.40 5.23
N THR A 160 -3.40 12.72 4.51
CA THR A 160 -2.87 11.40 4.89
C THR A 160 -1.46 11.45 5.48
N HIS A 161 -0.90 12.64 5.71
CA HIS A 161 0.48 12.83 6.17
C HIS A 161 1.54 12.16 5.26
N GLY A 162 1.25 11.99 3.97
CA GLY A 162 2.11 11.32 3.00
C GLY A 162 2.01 9.79 3.00
N PHE A 163 1.11 9.19 3.80
CA PHE A 163 0.83 7.74 3.76
C PHE A 163 0.10 7.32 2.49
N GLY A 164 -0.87 8.14 2.06
CA GLY A 164 -1.95 7.69 1.20
C GLY A 164 -1.47 7.24 -0.17
N GLN A 165 -0.66 8.07 -0.84
CA GLN A 165 -0.15 7.76 -2.17
C GLN A 165 0.70 6.47 -2.18
N PRO A 166 1.70 6.28 -1.31
CA PRO A 166 2.49 5.03 -1.32
C PRO A 166 1.66 3.80 -0.94
N ALA A 167 0.67 3.95 -0.05
CA ALA A 167 -0.25 2.87 0.28
C ALA A 167 -1.14 2.45 -0.91
N VAL A 168 -1.69 3.42 -1.65
CA VAL A 168 -2.47 3.13 -2.86
C VAL A 168 -1.57 2.49 -3.92
N MET A 169 -0.36 2.99 -4.14
CA MET A 169 0.60 2.39 -5.08
C MET A 169 0.96 0.95 -4.71
N ALA A 170 1.24 0.68 -3.43
CA ALA A 170 1.50 -0.68 -2.96
C ALA A 170 0.30 -1.60 -3.23
N SER A 171 -0.92 -1.11 -2.97
CA SER A 171 -2.16 -1.87 -3.22
C SER A 171 -2.38 -2.15 -4.71
N LEU A 172 -2.13 -1.19 -5.60
CA LEU A 172 -2.20 -1.39 -7.05
C LEU A 172 -1.15 -2.40 -7.52
N ASN A 173 0.06 -2.38 -6.96
CA ASN A 173 1.09 -3.36 -7.27
C ASN A 173 0.70 -4.78 -6.84
N CYS A 174 0.02 -4.96 -5.70
CA CYS A 174 -0.57 -6.24 -5.33
C CYS A 174 -1.59 -6.73 -6.38
N VAL A 175 -2.48 -5.86 -6.84
CA VAL A 175 -3.45 -6.18 -7.89
C VAL A 175 -2.75 -6.54 -9.21
N LEU A 176 -1.74 -5.77 -9.63
CA LEU A 176 -0.93 -6.07 -10.81
C LEU A 176 -0.20 -7.42 -10.70
N GLY A 177 0.29 -7.75 -9.50
CA GLY A 177 0.88 -9.05 -9.16
C GLY A 177 -0.13 -10.17 -9.37
N TYR A 178 -1.32 -10.06 -8.76
CA TYR A 178 -2.42 -11.01 -8.93
C TYR A 178 -2.83 -11.20 -10.40
N LEU A 179 -3.01 -10.10 -11.15
CA LEU A 179 -3.39 -10.17 -12.57
C LEU A 179 -2.29 -10.86 -13.41
N THR A 180 -1.02 -10.61 -13.07
CA THR A 180 0.12 -11.24 -13.74
C THR A 180 0.19 -12.74 -13.46
N GLU A 181 -0.01 -13.16 -12.21
CA GLU A 181 -0.07 -14.59 -11.86
C GLU A 181 -1.29 -15.27 -12.51
N SER A 182 -2.44 -14.60 -12.55
CA SER A 182 -3.65 -15.10 -13.22
C SER A 182 -3.43 -15.34 -14.71
N LEU A 183 -2.77 -14.41 -15.40
CA LEU A 183 -2.42 -14.56 -16.82
C LEU A 183 -1.50 -15.76 -17.06
N LYS A 184 -0.46 -15.95 -16.23
CA LYS A 184 0.45 -17.11 -16.33
C LYS A 184 -0.30 -18.43 -16.22
N LEU A 185 -1.28 -18.52 -15.32
CA LEU A 185 -2.07 -19.74 -15.12
C LEU A 185 -3.02 -20.02 -16.28
N VAL A 186 -3.70 -18.99 -16.80
CA VAL A 186 -4.58 -19.13 -17.97
C VAL A 186 -3.78 -19.56 -19.20
N ASP A 187 -2.61 -18.97 -19.42
CA ASP A 187 -1.70 -19.37 -20.52
C ASP A 187 -1.21 -20.81 -20.37
N LYS A 188 -0.82 -21.22 -19.15
CA LYS A 188 -0.41 -22.61 -18.89
C LYS A 188 -1.54 -23.62 -19.14
N SER A 189 -2.76 -23.30 -18.73
CA SER A 189 -3.91 -24.19 -18.94
C SER A 189 -4.33 -24.27 -20.40
N TYR A 190 -4.15 -23.18 -21.16
CA TYR A 190 -4.38 -23.17 -22.61
C TYR A 190 -3.38 -24.05 -23.36
N ASN A 191 -2.09 -23.98 -22.99
CA ASN A 191 -1.02 -24.78 -23.60
C ASN A 191 -0.94 -26.23 -23.08
N GLY A 192 -1.61 -26.55 -21.96
CA GLY A 192 -1.63 -27.86 -21.31
C GLY A 192 -2.69 -28.84 -21.86
N GLY A 193 -3.48 -28.45 -22.87
CA GLY A 193 -4.51 -29.28 -23.49
C GLY A 193 -3.99 -30.48 -24.31
N THR A 194 -2.67 -30.62 -24.47
CA THR A 194 -2.03 -31.80 -25.10
C THR A 194 -0.91 -32.33 -24.22
N GLY A 195 -1.26 -33.26 -23.32
CA GLY A 195 -0.29 -34.18 -22.71
C GLY A 195 0.14 -33.84 -21.29
N SER A 196 -0.56 -34.41 -20.31
CA SER A 196 0.12 -35.03 -19.17
C SER A 196 -0.76 -36.13 -18.57
N ASN A 197 -0.66 -37.31 -19.19
CA ASN A 197 -0.82 -38.58 -18.47
C ASN A 197 0.26 -38.63 -17.39
N ASN A 198 -0.12 -38.90 -16.15
CA ASN A 198 0.71 -39.68 -15.25
C ASN A 198 -0.17 -40.40 -14.22
N ASN A 199 -0.47 -41.65 -14.59
CA ASN A 199 -0.48 -42.85 -13.77
C ASN A 199 -0.35 -42.65 -12.25
N ASN A 200 -1.40 -43.07 -11.54
CA ASN A 200 -1.22 -43.79 -10.30
C ASN A 200 -2.08 -45.06 -10.35
N SER A 201 -1.48 -46.14 -10.85
CA SER A 201 -1.99 -47.50 -10.75
C SER A 201 -1.37 -48.13 -9.51
N LEU A 202 -2.19 -48.53 -8.54
CA LEU A 202 -1.93 -49.65 -7.63
C LEU A 202 -3.24 -50.04 -6.92
N GLY A 203 -3.65 -51.29 -7.15
CA GLY A 203 -4.38 -52.10 -6.17
C GLY A 203 -5.90 -52.13 -6.30
N GLY A 204 -6.41 -53.20 -6.93
CA GLY A 204 -7.85 -53.44 -7.11
C GLY A 204 -8.59 -53.95 -5.87
N GLY A 205 -9.91 -54.08 -6.02
CA GLY A 205 -10.79 -54.72 -5.06
C GLY A 205 -12.26 -54.58 -5.46
N MET A 206 -12.90 -55.72 -5.70
CA MET A 206 -14.29 -55.95 -6.11
C MET A 206 -15.37 -55.14 -5.35
N GLY A 207 -16.45 -54.82 -6.07
CA GLY A 207 -17.78 -55.30 -5.67
C GLY A 207 -18.88 -54.25 -5.43
N GLY A 208 -19.97 -54.36 -6.20
CA GLY A 208 -21.32 -54.34 -5.63
C GLY A 208 -22.22 -53.13 -5.88
N SER A 209 -23.10 -53.29 -6.89
CA SER A 209 -24.55 -53.00 -6.87
C SER A 209 -25.10 -51.57 -6.69
N ALA A 210 -25.70 -51.09 -7.79
CA ALA A 210 -27.00 -50.41 -7.95
C ALA A 210 -27.58 -49.52 -6.83
N THR A 211 -28.00 -48.31 -7.20
CA THR A 211 -29.43 -47.89 -7.17
C THR A 211 -29.62 -46.52 -7.84
N ALA A 212 -30.71 -46.42 -8.60
CA ALA A 212 -31.22 -45.19 -9.21
C ALA A 212 -31.92 -44.30 -8.17
N GLY A 213 -31.99 -42.99 -8.41
CA GLY A 213 -32.75 -42.08 -7.56
C GLY A 213 -32.71 -40.62 -8.01
N ASP A 214 -33.73 -40.28 -8.80
CA ASP A 214 -34.41 -39.02 -9.09
C ASP A 214 -34.08 -37.71 -8.31
N GLY A 215 -34.35 -36.59 -8.98
CA GLY A 215 -33.87 -35.25 -8.64
C GLY A 215 -34.67 -34.46 -7.61
N LYS A 216 -34.15 -33.26 -7.31
CA LYS A 216 -34.94 -32.03 -7.14
C LYS A 216 -34.05 -30.80 -6.91
N HIS A 217 -34.25 -29.81 -7.77
CA HIS A 217 -34.01 -28.39 -7.49
C HIS A 217 -34.76 -27.94 -6.23
N LYS A 218 -34.12 -27.08 -5.42
CA LYS A 218 -34.83 -26.12 -4.58
C LYS A 218 -34.05 -24.80 -4.47
N VAL A 219 -34.80 -23.75 -4.78
CA VAL A 219 -34.48 -22.32 -4.79
C VAL A 219 -34.63 -21.74 -3.37
N ASP A 220 -33.76 -20.77 -3.07
CA ASP A 220 -33.79 -19.64 -2.12
C ASP A 220 -34.74 -19.64 -0.91
N LYS A 221 -34.16 -19.25 0.24
CA LYS A 221 -34.76 -18.18 1.06
C LYS A 221 -33.73 -17.52 1.98
N ASP A 222 -33.58 -16.22 1.77
CA ASP A 222 -33.06 -15.24 2.71
C ASP A 222 -33.72 -15.36 4.08
N GLU A 223 -32.93 -15.27 5.15
CA GLU A 223 -33.42 -14.71 6.41
C GLU A 223 -32.27 -14.10 7.21
N ASN A 224 -32.00 -12.82 6.91
CA ASN A 224 -31.25 -11.92 7.75
C ASN A 224 -32.26 -10.94 8.37
N ARG A 225 -32.69 -11.20 9.61
CA ARG A 225 -33.47 -10.24 10.40
C ARG A 225 -32.92 -10.17 11.83
N ARG A 226 -31.97 -9.26 11.98
CA ARG A 226 -31.74 -8.33 13.11
C ARG A 226 -32.43 -8.69 14.44
N GLU A 227 -31.60 -8.89 15.46
CA GLU A 227 -31.62 -8.10 16.71
C GLU A 227 -30.19 -7.74 17.10
#